data_AF-A0A1Z8SCF7-F1
#
_entry.id   AF-A0A1Z8SCF7-F1
#
_cell.length_a   1.000
_cell.length_b   1.000
_cell.length_c   1.000
_cell.angle_alpha   90.00
_cell.angle_beta   90.00
_cell.angle_gamma   90.00
#
_symmetry.space_group_name_H-M   'P 1'
#
loop_
_entity.id
_entity.type
_entity.pdbx_description
1 polymer ?
#
loop_
_entity_poly.entity_id
_entity_poly.type
_entity_poly.pdbx_seq_one_letter_code
_entity_poly.pdbx_strand_id
1 'polypeptide(L)'
;ETPLIANTIARKKLFEMNRIISDTAEYGCYLFDHAAKPMLTDFMKGIKTDVIGAGLQVNDNGVDNKQLIDVNEIIRYHPVEMVGYELRASMTAMTKIV
;
A
#
# COMPACT_ATOMS: atom_id res chain seq x y z
N GLU A 1 0.29 -4.59 -10.15
CA GLU A 1 0.73 -3.32 -10.79
C GLU A 1 1.37 -2.34 -9.80
N THR A 2 0.89 -2.25 -8.55
CA THR A 2 1.43 -1.35 -7.51
C THR A 2 2.96 -1.34 -7.40
N PRO A 3 3.68 -2.48 -7.41
CA PRO A 3 5.15 -2.45 -7.37
C PRO A 3 5.78 -1.75 -8.57
N LEU A 4 5.22 -1.90 -9.78
CA LEU A 4 5.73 -1.27 -10.99
C LEU A 4 5.53 0.25 -10.94
N ILE A 5 4.35 0.71 -10.53
CA ILE A 5 4.09 2.15 -10.36
C ILE A 5 4.99 2.75 -9.28
N ALA A 6 5.17 2.07 -8.13
CA ALA A 6 6.10 2.49 -7.09
C ALA A 6 7.54 2.63 -7.62
N ASN A 7 7.99 1.73 -8.50
CA ASN A 7 9.30 1.81 -9.15
C ASN A 7 9.44 3.08 -10.01
N THR A 8 8.39 3.52 -10.71
CA THR A 8 8.44 4.78 -11.48
C THR A 8 8.66 5.98 -10.54
N ILE A 9 7.91 6.05 -9.44
CA ILE A 9 8.03 7.11 -8.43
C ILE A 9 9.43 7.09 -7.80
N ALA A 10 9.96 5.92 -7.46
CA ALA A 10 11.31 5.78 -6.91
C ALA A 10 12.38 6.32 -7.88
N ARG A 11 12.19 6.15 -9.19
CA ARG A 11 13.14 6.58 -10.22
C ARG A 11 13.19 8.10 -10.40
N LYS A 12 12.04 8.77 -10.56
CA LYS A 12 12.01 10.23 -10.79
C LYS A 12 10.74 10.91 -10.28
N LYS A 13 10.29 10.51 -9.08
CA LYS A 13 9.11 11.06 -8.38
C LYS A 13 7.85 10.96 -9.26
N LEU A 14 6.86 11.81 -8.99
CA LEU A 14 5.59 11.87 -9.72
C LEU A 14 5.77 12.19 -11.21
N PHE A 15 6.86 12.86 -11.60
CA PHE A 15 7.14 13.14 -13.02
C PHE A 15 7.32 11.85 -13.82
N GLU A 16 8.07 10.87 -13.32
CA GLU A 16 8.23 9.61 -14.04
C GLU A 16 6.91 8.86 -14.14
N MET A 17 6.16 8.82 -13.04
CA MET A 17 4.88 8.12 -13.00
C MET A 17 3.92 8.69 -14.04
N ASN A 18 3.68 10.00 -14.01
CA ASN A 18 2.75 10.67 -14.92
C ASN A 18 3.18 10.54 -16.39
N ARG A 19 4.49 10.52 -16.66
CA ARG A 19 5.01 10.33 -18.02
C ARG A 19 4.83 8.90 -18.55
N ILE A 20 4.80 7.90 -17.68
CA ILE A 20 4.77 6.47 -18.07
C ILE A 20 3.34 5.94 -18.21
N ILE A 21 2.40 6.46 -17.44
CA ILE A 21 0.98 6.06 -17.52
C ILE A 21 0.27 6.73 -18.71
N SER A 22 -0.89 6.21 -19.10
CA SER A 22 -1.69 6.82 -20.18
C SER A 22 -2.36 8.11 -19.74
N ASP A 23 -2.70 8.99 -20.69
CA ASP A 23 -3.45 10.23 -20.43
C ASP A 23 -4.76 9.97 -19.67
N THR A 24 -5.43 8.84 -19.91
CA THR A 24 -6.63 8.43 -19.15
C THR A 24 -6.32 8.14 -17.69
N ALA A 25 -5.22 7.44 -17.41
CA ALA A 25 -4.78 7.14 -16.06
C ALA A 25 -4.28 8.40 -15.33
N GLU A 26 -3.56 9.27 -16.03
CA GLU A 26 -3.12 10.56 -15.50
C GLU A 26 -4.32 11.45 -15.14
N TYR A 27 -5.29 11.60 -16.06
CA TYR A 27 -6.50 12.37 -15.80
C TYR A 27 -7.30 11.83 -14.60
N GLY A 28 -7.48 10.51 -14.53
CA GLY A 28 -8.13 9.86 -13.39
C GLY A 28 -7.38 10.08 -12.07
N CYS A 29 -6.04 10.01 -12.09
CA CYS A 29 -5.20 10.28 -10.93
C CYS A 29 -5.38 11.71 -10.43
N TYR A 30 -5.43 12.70 -11.34
CA TYR A 30 -5.70 14.09 -10.98
C TYR A 30 -7.07 14.28 -10.34
N LEU A 31 -8.13 13.69 -10.90
CA LEU A 31 -9.48 13.78 -10.32
C LEU A 31 -9.53 13.20 -8.90
N PHE A 32 -8.90 12.05 -8.68
CA PHE A 32 -8.82 11.44 -7.37
C PHE A 32 -8.00 12.27 -6.39
N ASP A 33 -6.81 12.75 -6.79
CA ASP A 33 -5.93 13.55 -5.92
C ASP A 33 -6.61 14.84 -5.42
N HIS A 34 -7.36 15.51 -6.29
CA HIS A 34 -8.13 16.71 -5.91
C HIS A 34 -9.23 16.42 -4.89
N ALA A 35 -9.87 15.25 -4.95
CA ALA A 35 -10.90 14.84 -4.00
C ALA A 35 -10.33 14.27 -2.69
N ALA A 36 -9.25 13.49 -2.78
CA ALA A 36 -8.66 12.77 -1.65
C ALA A 36 -7.91 13.70 -0.68
N LYS A 37 -7.24 14.74 -1.17
CA LYS A 37 -6.49 15.70 -0.34
C LYS A 37 -7.37 16.41 0.70
N PRO A 38 -8.51 17.05 0.34
CA PRO A 38 -9.43 17.61 1.32
C PRO A 38 -9.97 16.56 2.29
N MET A 39 -10.36 15.39 1.78
CA MET A 39 -10.94 14.31 2.59
C MET A 39 -9.99 13.84 3.71
N LEU A 40 -8.68 13.80 3.44
CA LEU A 40 -7.68 13.33 4.41
C LEU A 40 -7.10 14.46 5.27
N THR A 41 -7.46 15.72 5.04
CA THR A 41 -6.83 16.87 5.70
C THR A 41 -6.99 16.82 7.23
N ASP A 42 -8.21 16.63 7.72
CA ASP A 42 -8.45 16.61 9.17
C ASP A 42 -7.93 15.34 9.83
N PHE A 43 -7.95 14.21 9.11
CA PHE A 43 -7.31 12.98 9.57
C PHE A 43 -5.80 13.19 9.79
N MET A 44 -5.11 13.79 8.81
CA MET A 44 -3.66 14.00 8.89
C MET A 44 -3.24 14.98 10.00
N LYS A 45 -4.10 15.92 10.42
CA LYS A 45 -3.84 16.80 11.58
C LYS A 45 -3.75 16.03 12.90
N GLY A 46 -4.43 14.90 13.01
CA GLY A 46 -4.40 14.05 14.21
C GLY A 46 -3.24 13.06 14.25
N ILE A 47 -2.53 12.88 13.13
CA ILE A 47 -1.42 11.94 13.02
C ILE A 47 -0.15 12.54 13.65
N LYS A 48 0.49 11.76 14.50
CA LYS A 48 1.75 12.10 15.19
C LYS A 48 2.96 11.53 14.44
N THR A 49 4.14 12.08 14.68
CA THR A 49 5.37 11.69 13.99
C THR A 49 5.92 10.32 14.43
N ASP A 50 5.49 9.80 15.57
CA ASP A 50 5.82 8.45 16.05
C ASP A 50 5.30 7.36 15.11
N VAL A 51 4.14 7.58 14.47
CA VAL A 51 3.57 6.67 13.46
C VAL A 51 3.97 7.02 12.03
N ILE A 52 4.56 8.20 11.79
CA ILE A 52 5.10 8.59 10.47
C ILE A 52 6.45 9.30 10.61
N GLY A 53 7.52 8.59 10.25
CA GLY A 53 8.88 9.13 10.13
C GLY A 53 9.76 8.93 11.36
N ALA A 54 9.35 9.40 12.55
CA ALA A 54 10.20 9.34 13.76
C ALA A 54 10.32 7.93 14.36
N GLY A 55 9.34 7.07 14.07
CA GLY A 55 9.29 5.69 14.54
C GLY A 55 8.81 5.55 16.00
N LEU A 56 8.48 4.32 16.37
CA LEU A 56 7.96 3.99 17.69
C LEU A 56 9.10 3.98 18.73
N GLN A 57 8.96 4.82 19.76
CA GLN A 57 9.89 4.86 20.89
C GLN A 57 9.36 3.94 22.02
N VAL A 58 9.50 2.63 21.83
CA VAL A 58 9.04 1.61 22.78
C VAL A 58 10.21 0.89 23.45
N ASN A 59 10.07 0.59 24.74
CA ASN A 59 11.09 -0.12 25.52
C ASN A 59 11.06 -1.64 25.29
N ASP A 60 9.89 -2.17 24.90
CA ASP A 60 9.67 -3.55 24.53
C ASP A 60 8.62 -3.65 23.41
N ASN A 61 8.51 -4.85 22.83
CA ASN A 61 7.51 -5.16 21.81
C ASN A 61 6.36 -6.01 22.37
N GLY A 62 6.11 -5.92 23.69
CA GLY A 62 5.05 -6.65 24.35
C GLY A 62 3.69 -6.18 23.84
N VAL A 63 2.88 -7.12 23.34
CA VAL A 63 1.51 -6.86 22.87
C VAL A 63 0.58 -7.93 23.43
N ASP A 64 -0.71 -7.61 23.53
CA ASP A 64 -1.70 -8.60 23.93
C ASP A 64 -1.80 -9.71 22.88
N ASN A 65 -1.56 -10.96 23.31
CA ASN A 65 -1.52 -12.11 22.41
C ASN A 65 -2.87 -12.33 21.71
N LYS A 66 -3.98 -12.07 22.40
CA LYS A 66 -5.31 -12.26 21.82
C LYS A 66 -5.55 -11.23 20.71
N GLN A 67 -5.32 -9.95 21.00
CA GLN A 67 -5.41 -8.89 20.00
C GLN A 67 -4.48 -9.15 18.81
N LEU A 68 -3.26 -9.63 19.05
CA LEU A 68 -2.31 -9.97 17.98
C LEU A 68 -2.84 -11.09 17.08
N ILE A 69 -3.44 -12.13 17.66
CA ILE A 69 -4.06 -13.22 16.90
C ILE A 69 -5.24 -12.68 16.09
N ASP A 70 -6.14 -11.94 16.73
CA ASP A 70 -7.35 -11.40 16.10
C ASP A 70 -7.00 -10.51 14.88
N VAL A 71 -6.02 -9.61 15.03
CA VAL A 71 -5.55 -8.74 13.92
C VAL A 71 -4.90 -9.55 12.81
N ASN A 72 -4.09 -10.56 13.14
CA ASN A 72 -3.46 -11.41 12.14
C ASN A 72 -4.48 -12.23 11.35
N GLU A 73 -5.54 -12.73 12.00
CA GLU A 73 -6.62 -13.43 11.33
C GLU A 73 -7.38 -12.51 10.36
N ILE A 74 -7.73 -11.30 10.80
CA ILE A 74 -8.39 -10.30 9.95
C ILE A 74 -7.56 -9.99 8.70
N ILE A 75 -6.25 -9.82 8.85
CA ILE A 75 -5.36 -9.54 7.72
C ILE A 75 -5.28 -10.75 6.78
N ARG A 76 -5.03 -11.95 7.31
CA ARG A 76 -4.83 -13.17 6.49
C ARG A 76 -6.07 -13.58 5.73
N TYR A 77 -7.24 -13.44 6.34
CA TYR A 77 -8.51 -13.83 5.75
C TYR A 77 -9.25 -12.70 5.04
N HIS A 78 -8.61 -11.53 4.87
CA HIS A 78 -9.15 -10.49 4.03
C HIS A 78 -9.27 -11.00 2.57
N PRO A 79 -10.39 -10.75 1.85
CA PRO A 79 -10.61 -11.33 0.52
C PRO A 79 -9.47 -11.07 -0.48
N VAL A 80 -8.82 -9.90 -0.38
CA VAL A 80 -7.67 -9.55 -1.24
C VAL A 80 -6.45 -10.47 -1.02
N GLU A 81 -6.23 -10.93 0.21
CA GLU A 81 -5.10 -11.81 0.54
C GLU A 81 -5.39 -13.25 0.12
N MET A 82 -6.63 -13.72 0.28
CA MET A 82 -7.05 -15.05 -0.18
C MET A 82 -6.89 -15.19 -1.70
N VAL A 83 -7.48 -14.26 -2.46
CA VAL A 83 -7.35 -14.25 -3.94
C VAL A 83 -5.90 -14.00 -4.35
N GLY A 84 -5.20 -13.10 -3.66
CA GLY A 84 -3.80 -12.81 -3.93
C GLY A 84 -2.87 -14.00 -3.73
N TYR A 85 -3.11 -14.83 -2.70
CA TYR A 85 -2.36 -16.05 -2.44
C TYR A 85 -2.50 -17.05 -3.58
N GLU A 86 -3.74 -17.34 -4.01
CA GLU A 86 -4.02 -18.26 -5.10
C GLU A 86 -3.39 -17.82 -6.42
N LEU A 87 -3.52 -16.53 -6.77
CA LEU A 87 -2.93 -15.97 -7.99
C LEU A 87 -1.40 -16.04 -7.97
N ARG A 88 -0.75 -15.67 -6.84
CA ARG A 88 0.72 -15.72 -6.71
C ARG A 88 1.26 -17.16 -6.72
N ALA A 89 0.56 -18.10 -6.09
CA ALA A 89 0.91 -19.51 -6.11
C ALA A 89 0.83 -20.06 -7.55
N SER A 90 -0.24 -19.72 -8.27
CA SER A 90 -0.44 -20.11 -9.67
C SER A 90 0.63 -19.54 -10.60
N MET A 91 1.00 -18.25 -10.43
CA MET A 91 2.06 -17.62 -11.22
C MET A 91 3.44 -18.23 -10.95
N THR A 92 3.75 -18.55 -9.69
CA THR A 92 5.02 -19.21 -9.31
C THR A 92 5.08 -20.64 -9.86
N ALA A 93 3.95 -21.36 -9.86
CA ALA A 93 3.85 -22.70 -10.45
C ALA A 93 3.92 -22.66 -12.00
N MET A 94 3.48 -21.57 -12.62
CA MET A 94 3.56 -21.36 -14.08
C MET A 94 4.97 -20.99 -14.58
N THR A 95 5.89 -20.56 -13.71
CA THR A 95 7.26 -20.24 -14.11
C THR A 95 8.14 -21.48 -14.29
N LYS A 96 7.91 -22.21 -15.39
CA LYS A 96 8.94 -22.55 -16.40
C LYS A 96 8.30 -23.15 -17.67
N ILE A 97 8.29 -22.36 -18.74
CA ILE A 97 8.41 -22.86 -20.12
C ILE A 97 9.57 -22.08 -20.74
N VAL A 98 10.73 -22.75 -20.78
CA VAL A 98 12.07 -22.38 -21.32
C VAL A 98 12.81 -21.28 -20.58
#